data_AF-A0A8X6LXA6-F1
#
_entry.id   AF-A0A8X6LXA6-F1
#
_cell.length_a   1.000
_cell.length_b   1.000
_cell.length_c   1.000
_cell.angle_alpha   90.00
_cell.angle_beta   90.00
_cell.angle_gamma   90.00
#
_symmetry.space_group_name_H-M   'P 1'
#
loop_
_entity.id
_entity.type
_entity.pdbx_description
1 polymer ?
#
loop_
_entity_poly.entity_id
_entity_poly.type
_entity_poly.pdbx_seq_one_letter_code
_entity_poly.pdbx_strand_id
1 'polypeptide(L)' 'MNLLLKVMATLPVTTASVERSFSTMKRIKTLPRSVMGHDRLSALAMMSIHWDTVVDPEEVLDRLAKKKSRKLLF' A
#
# COMPACT_ATOMS: atom_id res chain seq x y z
N MET A 1 21.39 24.14 3.58
CA MET A 1 21.54 23.44 2.28
C MET A 1 21.43 21.91 2.33
N ASN A 2 21.56 21.22 3.47
CA ASN A 2 21.56 19.75 3.49
C ASN A 2 20.18 19.08 3.27
N LEU A 3 19.08 19.73 3.67
CA LEU A 3 17.74 19.16 3.54
C LEU A 3 17.27 19.07 2.08
N LEU A 4 17.53 20.13 1.29
CA LEU A 4 17.10 20.21 -0.11
C LEU A 4 17.79 19.16 -0.99
N LEU A 5 19.09 18.95 -0.79
CA LEU A 5 19.87 17.91 -1.46
C LEU A 5 19.35 16.50 -1.13
N LYS A 6 18.97 16.24 0.13
CA LYS A 6 18.38 14.96 0.53
C LYS A 6 17.01 14.74 -0.12
N VAL A 7 16.16 15.77 -0.18
CA VAL A 7 14.86 15.66 -0.85
C VAL A 7 15.03 15.38 -2.34
N MET A 8 15.93 16.10 -3.02
CA MET A 8 16.23 15.84 -4.44
C MET A 8 16.76 14.43 -4.67
N ALA A 9 17.59 13.89 -3.77
CA ALA A 9 18.10 12.52 -3.87
C ALA A 9 17.01 11.43 -3.66
N THR A 10 15.91 11.75 -2.97
CA THR A 10 14.78 10.82 -2.80
C THR A 10 13.76 10.87 -3.94
N LEU A 11 13.82 11.90 -4.79
CA LEU A 11 12.95 11.96 -5.96
C LEU A 11 13.41 10.89 -6.96
N PRO A 12 12.49 10.04 -7.45
CA PRO A 12 12.84 9.07 -8.47
C PRO A 12 13.28 9.83 -9.73
N VAL A 13 14.55 9.69 -10.09
CA VAL A 13 15.15 10.32 -11.28
C VAL A 13 14.57 9.72 -12.57
N THR A 14 13.95 8.53 -12.49
CA THR A 14 13.38 7.80 -13.62
C THR A 14 11.93 7.38 -13.35
N THR A 15 11.15 7.23 -14.43
CA THR A 15 9.74 6.80 -14.37
C THR A 15 9.58 5.30 -14.09
N ALA A 16 10.65 4.51 -14.15
CA ALA A 16 10.61 3.05 -14.03
C ALA A 16 9.96 2.54 -12.73
N SER A 17 10.18 3.23 -11.60
CA SER A 17 9.55 2.87 -10.31
C SER A 17 8.03 3.09 -10.33
N VAL A 18 7.60 4.18 -10.96
CA VAL A 18 6.18 4.55 -11.11
C VAL A 18 5.50 3.59 -12.10
N GLU A 19 6.15 3.30 -13.23
CA GLU A 19 5.67 2.33 -14.22
C GLU A 19 5.51 0.92 -13.63
N ARG A 20 6.45 0.46 -12.81
CA ARG A 20 6.36 -0.81 -12.09
C ARG A 20 5.15 -0.83 -11.15
N SER A 21 4.92 0.25 -10.42
CA SER A 21 3.76 0.39 -9.52
C SER A 21 2.44 0.36 -10.29
N PHE A 22 2.34 1.08 -11.41
CA PHE A 22 1.14 1.06 -12.27
C PHE A 22 0.92 -0.29 -12.96
N SER A 23 1.98 -0.95 -13.42
CA SER A 23 1.91 -2.29 -13.98
C SER A 23 1.36 -3.29 -12.96
N THR A 24 1.81 -3.18 -11.70
CA THR A 24 1.32 -3.99 -10.59
C THR A 24 -0.15 -3.71 -10.31
N MET A 25 -0.57 -2.44 -10.24
CA MET A 25 -1.98 -2.07 -10.08
C MET A 25 -2.87 -2.59 -11.22
N LYS A 26 -2.37 -2.52 -12.46
CA LYS A 26 -3.07 -3.06 -13.65
C LYS A 26 -3.30 -4.56 -13.54
N ARG A 27 -2.34 -5.32 -13.00
CA ARG A 27 -2.48 -6.76 -12.75
C ARG A 27 -3.49 -7.06 -11.64
N ILE A 28 -3.54 -6.23 -10.60
CA ILE A 28 -4.44 -6.41 -9.44
C ILE A 28 -5.88 -6.02 -9.77
N LYS A 29 -6.09 -5.00 -10.61
CA LYS A 29 -7.41 -4.49 -10.98
C LYS A 29 -8.13 -5.43 -11.94
N THR A 30 -8.67 -6.52 -11.39
CA THR A 30 -9.53 -7.47 -12.12
C THR A 30 -11.00 -7.01 -12.11
N LEU A 31 -11.83 -7.53 -13.01
CA LEU A 31 -13.24 -7.14 -13.15
C LEU A 31 -14.06 -7.25 -11.83
N PRO A 32 -13.97 -8.32 -11.01
CA PRO A 32 -14.66 -8.34 -9.72
C PRO A 32 -14.12 -7.32 -8.70
N ARG A 33 -12.89 -6.86 -8.89
CA ARG A 33 -12.21 -5.88 -8.02
C ARG A 33 -12.40 -4.44 -8.51
N SER A 34 -12.97 -4.21 -9.69
CA SER A 34 -13.25 -2.87 -10.19
C SER A 34 -14.38 -2.17 -9.42
N VAL A 35 -15.22 -2.95 -8.74
CA VAL A 35 -16.31 -2.46 -7.87
C VAL A 35 -15.81 -2.19 -6.43
N MET A 36 -14.58 -2.60 -6.10
CA MET A 36 -14.01 -2.33 -4.77
C MET A 36 -13.69 -0.84 -4.61
N GLY A 37 -13.89 -0.33 -3.40
CA GLY A 37 -13.51 1.04 -3.05
C GLY A 37 -12.03 1.31 -3.25
N HIS A 38 -11.70 2.56 -3.61
CA HIS A 38 -10.34 2.98 -3.95
C HIS A 38 -9.34 2.71 -2.82
N ASP A 39 -9.71 2.96 -1.57
CA ASP A 39 -8.86 2.73 -0.40
C ASP A 39 -8.43 1.26 -0.27
N ARG A 40 -9.35 0.33 -0.54
CA ARG A 40 -9.08 -1.10 -0.46
C ARG A 40 -8.21 -1.57 -1.63
N LEU A 41 -8.41 -1.01 -2.82
CA LEU A 41 -7.56 -1.29 -3.98
C LEU A 41 -6.13 -0.75 -3.76
N SER A 42 -6.00 0.45 -3.20
CA SER A 42 -4.72 1.07 -2.87
C SER A 42 -3.96 0.26 -1.82
N ALA A 43 -4.63 -0.15 -0.74
CA ALA A 43 -4.04 -1.04 0.27
C ALA A 43 -3.53 -2.36 -0.33
N LEU A 44 -4.29 -2.97 -1.25
CA LEU A 44 -3.88 -4.21 -1.92
C LEU A 44 -2.67 -4.00 -2.84
N ALA A 45 -2.61 -2.86 -3.54
CA ALA A 45 -1.44 -2.48 -4.33
C ALA A 45 -0.19 -2.34 -3.45
N MET A 46 -0.30 -1.68 -2.30
CA MET A 46 0.80 -1.55 -1.33
C MET A 46 1.29 -2.92 -0.85
N MET A 47 0.39 -3.82 -0.46
CA MET A 47 0.76 -5.18 -0.05
C MET A 47 1.46 -5.97 -1.17
N SER A 48 1.07 -5.74 -2.43
CA SER A 48 1.65 -6.46 -3.57
C SER A 48 3.01 -5.91 -4.00
N ILE A 49 3.24 -4.60 -3.82
CA ILE A 49 4.52 -3.94 -4.11
C ILE A 49 5.54 -4.29 -3.03
N HIS A 50 5.13 -4.27 -1.75
CA HIS A 50 5.99 -4.50 -0.57
C HIS A 50 5.83 -5.92 0.00
N TRP A 51 5.80 -6.92 -0.88
CA TRP A 51 5.57 -8.33 -0.52
C TRP A 51 6.71 -8.93 0.34
N ASP A 52 7.88 -8.30 0.31
CA ASP A 52 9.09 -8.66 1.05
C ASP A 52 9.09 -8.16 2.50
N THR A 53 8.13 -7.31 2.85
CA THR A 53 7.98 -6.81 4.22
C THR A 53 7.36 -7.91 5.11
N VAL A 54 8.14 -8.39 6.08
CA VAL A 54 7.66 -9.34 7.08
C VAL A 54 6.64 -8.65 8.00
N VAL A 55 5.43 -9.18 8.07
CA VAL A 55 4.38 -8.69 8.95
C VAL A 55 4.25 -9.64 10.14
N ASP A 56 4.51 -9.12 11.35
CA ASP A 56 4.34 -9.87 12.58
C ASP A 56 2.84 -10.01 12.95
N PRO A 57 2.30 -11.24 13.05
CA PRO A 57 0.92 -11.47 13.44
C PRO A 57 0.56 -10.89 14.81
N GLU A 58 1.49 -10.88 15.77
CA GLU A 58 1.25 -10.37 17.12
C GLU A 58 1.06 -8.86 17.11
N GLU A 59 1.90 -8.14 16.36
CA GLU A 59 1.75 -6.70 16.15
C GLU A 59 0.42 -6.35 15.48
N VAL A 60 0.01 -7.13 14.47
CA VAL A 60 -1.27 -6.93 13.79
C VAL A 60 -2.43 -7.13 14.77
N LEU A 61 -2.37 -8.17 15.61
CA LEU A 61 -3.40 -8.46 16.59
C LEU A 61 -3.53 -7.33 17.63
N ASP A 62 -2.42 -6.83 18.16
CA ASP A 62 -2.41 -5.72 19.11
C ASP A 62 -2.96 -4.42 18.47
N ARG A 63 -2.55 -4.10 17.23
CA ARG A 63 -3.09 -2.95 16.48
C ARG A 63 -4.59 -3.08 16.25
N LEU A 64 -5.08 -4.27 15.89
CA LEU A 64 -6.51 -4.52 15.70
C LEU A 64 -7.29 -4.46 17.02
N ALA A 65 -6.73 -4.96 18.12
CA ALA A 65 -7.34 -4.91 19.44
C ALA A 65 -7.48 -3.46 19.94
N LYS A 66 -6.47 -2.62 19.69
CA LYS A 66 -6.50 -1.17 19.98
C LYS A 66 -7.53 -0.42 19.12
N LYS A 67 -7.76 -0.87 17.88
CA LYS A 67 -8.76 -0.28 16.96
C LYS A 67 -10.18 -0.77 17.32
N LYS A 68 -10.69 -0.32 18.46
CA LYS A 68 -11.90 -0.77 19.19
C LYS A 68 -13.26 -0.58 18.47
N SER A 69 -13.32 -0.53 17.15
CA SER A 69 -14.58 -0.38 16.40
C SER A 69 -14.63 -1.31 15.19
N ARG A 70 -15.14 -2.52 15.44
CA ARG A 70 -15.80 -3.34 14.42
C ARG A 70 -17.10 -3.84 15.01
N LYS A 71 -18.07 -2.94 15.21
CA LYS A 71 -19.45 -3.41 15.28
C LYS A 71 -19.78 -3.94 13.89
N LEU A 72 -19.91 -5.25 13.76
CA LEU A 72 -20.61 -5.83 12.62
C LEU A 72 -22.06 -5.38 12.76
N LEU A 73 -22.45 -4.37 11.98
CA LEU A 73 -23.85 -4.09 11.74
C LEU A 73 -24.34 -5.23 10.85
N PHE A 74 -25.04 -6.18 11.46
CA PHE A 74 -25.85 -7.15 10.75
C PHE A 74 -27.07 -6.44 10.18
#